data_AF-A0A8S2ZU59-F1
#
_entry.id   AF-A0A8S2ZU59-F1
#
_cell.length_a   1.000
_cell.length_b   1.000
_cell.length_c   1.000
_cell.angle_alpha   90.00
_cell.angle_beta   90.00
_cell.angle_gamma   90.00
#
_symmetry.space_group_name_H-M   'P 1'
#
loop_
_entity.id
_entity.type
_entity.pdbx_description
1 polymer ?
#
loop_
_entity_poly.entity_id
_entity_poly.type
_entity_poly.pdbx_seq_one_letter_code
_entity_poly.pdbx_strand_id
1 'polypeptide(L)' 'QKSPQLTLTIMPQREDIVALSCESRVHHDIYNEMLDAATRANLQLFNLMKQAVFQQLKTALHVL' A
#
# COMPACT_ATOMS: atom_id res chain seq x y z
N GLN A 1 18.48 14.23 -12.61
CA GLN A 1 17.43 14.58 -11.62
C GLN A 1 16.95 13.30 -10.97
N LYS A 2 16.73 13.27 -9.64
CA LYS A 2 16.07 12.12 -8.99
C LYS A 2 14.58 12.19 -9.28
N SER A 3 13.96 11.07 -9.62
CA SER A 3 12.49 11.00 -9.79
C SER A 3 11.81 11.25 -8.44
N PRO A 4 10.66 11.95 -8.43
CA PRO A 4 9.91 12.14 -7.19
C PRO A 4 9.44 10.78 -6.65
N GLN A 5 9.71 10.55 -5.37
CA GLN A 5 9.34 9.31 -4.69
C GLN A 5 8.31 9.62 -3.61
N LEU A 6 7.17 8.93 -3.64
CA LEU A 6 6.14 8.97 -2.61
C LEU A 6 6.12 7.64 -1.87
N THR A 7 6.23 7.69 -0.55
CA THR A 7 6.07 6.53 0.32
C THR A 7 4.80 6.71 1.14
N LEU A 8 3.96 5.68 1.13
CA LEU A 8 2.65 5.68 1.75
C LEU A 8 2.51 4.44 2.62
N THR A 9 2.01 4.60 3.84
CA THR A 9 1.57 3.50 4.70
C THR A 9 0.09 3.68 5.02
N ILE A 10 -0.71 2.65 4.75
CA ILE A 10 -2.15 2.64 4.99
C ILE A 10 -2.46 1.67 6.12
N MET A 11 -3.43 2.00 6.96
CA MET A 11 -4.08 1.07 7.87
C MET A 11 -5.43 0.64 7.26
N PRO A 12 -5.50 -0.53 6.58
CA PRO A 12 -6.65 -0.88 5.74
C PRO A 12 -7.95 -1.06 6.53
N GLN A 13 -7.85 -1.32 7.84
CA GLN A 13 -8.99 -1.50 8.74
C GLN A 13 -9.75 -0.19 9.03
N ARG A 14 -9.08 0.95 8.86
CA ARG A 14 -9.64 2.28 9.11
C ARG A 14 -9.74 3.13 7.85
N GLU A 15 -9.30 2.59 6.70
CA GLU A 15 -9.13 3.33 5.45
C GLU A 15 -8.26 4.60 5.58
N ASP A 16 -7.40 4.61 6.62
CA ASP A 16 -6.59 5.77 6.98
C ASP A 16 -5.16 5.66 6.47
N ILE A 17 -4.61 6.80 6.04
CA ILE A 17 -3.18 6.97 5.78
C ILE A 17 -2.48 7.28 7.11
N VAL A 18 -1.59 6.39 7.54
CA VAL A 18 -0.88 6.53 8.83
C VAL A 18 0.53 7.11 8.68
N ALA A 19 1.11 7.04 7.48
CA ALA A 19 2.36 7.71 7.15
C ALA A 19 2.41 8.09 5.67
N LEU A 20 2.94 9.28 5.39
CA LEU A 20 3.09 9.82 4.05
C LEU A 20 4.38 10.64 3.96
N SER A 21 5.28 10.28 3.06
CA SER A 21 6.50 11.05 2.78
C SER A 21 6.72 11.22 1.29
N CYS A 22 7.21 12.38 0.89
CA CYS A 22 7.55 12.69 -0.51
C CYS A 22 8.97 13.27 -0.57
N GLU A 23 9.87 12.62 -1.31
CA GLU A 23 11.30 12.98 -1.33
C GLU A 23 11.66 14.10 -2.32
N SER A 24 10.68 14.86 -2.81
CA SER A 24 10.91 15.98 -3.75
C SER A 24 9.71 16.93 -3.77
N ARG A 25 9.95 18.19 -4.17
CA ARG A 25 8.85 19.12 -4.46
C ARG A 25 8.21 18.71 -5.78
N VAL A 26 6.92 18.38 -5.73
CA VAL A 26 6.12 17.97 -6.88
C VAL A 26 4.97 18.96 -7.05
N HIS A 27 4.56 19.22 -8.30
CA HIS A 27 3.33 19.99 -8.56
C HIS A 27 2.13 19.29 -7.91
N HIS A 28 1.17 20.08 -7.43
CA HIS A 28 0.02 19.59 -6.68
C HIS A 28 -0.78 18.52 -7.45
N ASP A 29 -0.99 18.71 -8.74
CA ASP A 29 -1.75 17.76 -9.58
C ASP A 29 -1.03 16.40 -9.67
N ILE A 30 0.28 16.43 -9.92
CA ILE A 30 1.12 15.22 -9.96
C ILE A 30 1.16 14.55 -8.59
N TYR A 31 1.22 15.33 -7.51
CA TYR A 31 1.20 14.80 -6.16
C TYR A 31 -0.10 14.03 -5.87
N ASN A 32 -1.26 14.58 -6.26
CA ASN A 32 -2.55 13.92 -6.09
C ASN A 32 -2.63 12.63 -6.92
N GLU A 33 -2.18 12.65 -8.18
CA GLU A 33 -2.11 11.44 -9.01
C GLU A 33 -1.20 10.36 -8.40
N MET A 34 -0.04 10.75 -7.87
CA MET A 34 0.88 9.85 -7.18
C MET A 34 0.25 9.27 -5.91
N LEU A 35 -0.45 10.09 -5.12
CA LEU A 35 -1.13 9.66 -3.90
C LEU A 35 -2.23 8.66 -4.20
N ASP A 36 -3.05 8.93 -5.21
CA ASP A 36 -4.11 8.03 -5.67
C ASP A 36 -3.55 6.69 -6.17
N ALA A 37 -2.49 6.75 -6.97
CA ALA A 37 -1.82 5.55 -7.48
C ALA A 37 -1.21 4.72 -6.34
N ALA A 38 -0.50 5.36 -5.41
CA ALA A 38 0.09 4.71 -4.24
C ALA A 38 -0.97 4.11 -3.32
N THR A 39 -2.13 4.79 -3.18
CA THR A 39 -3.25 4.32 -2.36
C THR A 39 -3.85 3.05 -2.93
N ARG A 40 -4.18 3.05 -4.22
CA ARG A 40 -4.68 1.86 -4.92
C ARG A 40 -3.71 0.69 -4.85
N ALA A 41 -2.42 0.94 -5.07
CA ALA A 41 -1.39 -0.08 -5.02
C ALA A 41 -1.25 -0.72 -3.62
N ASN A 42 -1.26 0.08 -2.56
CA ASN A 42 -1.19 -0.43 -1.18
C ASN A 42 -2.42 -1.27 -0.79
N LEU A 43 -3.62 -0.86 -1.19
CA LEU A 43 -4.84 -1.64 -0.93
C LEU A 43 -4.81 -2.99 -1.67
N GLN A 44 -4.34 -3.00 -2.93
CA GLN A 44 -4.16 -4.24 -3.68
C GLN A 44 -3.12 -5.15 -3.03
N LEU A 45 -1.97 -4.59 -2.62
CA LEU A 45 -0.92 -5.33 -1.93
C LEU A 45 -1.44 -5.95 -0.63
N PHE A 46 -2.19 -5.20 0.17
CA PHE A 46 -2.81 -5.71 1.38
C PHE A 46 -3.73 -6.90 1.11
N ASN A 47 -4.57 -6.82 0.08
CA ASN A 47 -5.46 -7.92 -0.29
C ASN A 47 -4.69 -9.17 -0.72
N LEU A 48 -3.61 -9.02 -1.48
CA LEU A 48 -2.73 -10.13 -1.87
C LEU A 48 -2.04 -10.75 -0.66
N MET A 49 -1.50 -9.93 0.25
CA MET A 49 -0.87 -10.42 1.49
C MET A 49 -1.88 -11.16 2.37
N LYS A 50 -3.10 -10.62 2.50
CA LYS A 50 -4.19 -11.27 3.24
C LYS A 50 -4.50 -12.64 2.64
N GLN A 51 -4.69 -12.73 1.32
CA GLN A 51 -4.94 -14.01 0.63
C GLN A 51 -3.81 -15.01 0.85
N ALA A 52 -2.55 -14.57 0.74
CA ALA A 52 -1.38 -15.42 0.96
C ALA A 52 -1.33 -15.98 2.39
N VAL A 53 -1.60 -15.14 3.41
CA VAL A 53 -1.67 -15.57 4.82
C VAL A 53 -2.80 -16.56 5.04
N PHE A 54 -4.00 -16.29 4.51
CA PHE A 54 -5.14 -17.22 4.62
C PHE A 54 -4.84 -18.57 3.97
N GLN A 55 -4.18 -18.58 2.82
CA GLN A 55 -3.80 -19.81 2.14
C GLN A 55 -2.79 -20.62 2.96
N GLN A 56 -1.77 -19.96 3.53
CA GLN A 56 -0.80 -20.63 4.41
C GLN A 56 -1.44 -21.22 5.66
N LEU A 57 -2.36 -20.49 6.30
CA LEU A 57 -3.12 -20.99 7.44
C LEU A 57 -3.98 -22.21 7.08
N LYS A 58 -4.66 -22.17 5.93
CA LYS A 58 -5.47 -23.30 5.46
C LYS A 58 -4.60 -24.54 5.22
N THR A 59 -3.42 -24.38 4.62
CA THR A 59 -2.48 -25.48 4.42
C THR A 59 -2.01 -26.06 5.76
N ALA A 60 -1.62 -25.22 6.72
CA ALA A 60 -1.18 -25.67 8.05
C ALA A 60 -2.26 -26.49 8.77
N LEU A 61 -3.53 -26.08 8.67
CA LEU A 61 -4.67 -26.79 9.26
C LEU A 61 -4.99 -28.14 8.59
N HIS A 62 -4.66 -28.34 7.30
CA HIS A 62 -4.87 -29.62 6.63
C HIS A 62 -3.77 -30.65 6.93
N VAL A 63 -2.63 -30.20 7.47
CA VAL A 63 -1.49 -31.06 7.82
C VAL A 63 -1.55 -31.53 9.28
N LEU A 64 -2.43 -30.95 10.12
CA LEU A 64 -2.71 -31.36 11.50
C LEU A 64 -3.86 -32.37 11.57
#